data_AF-A0A6I2RC67-F1
#
_entry.id   AF-A0A6I2RC67-F1
#
_cell.length_a   1.000
_cell.length_b   1.000
_cell.length_c   1.000
_cell.angle_alpha   90.00
_cell.angle_beta   90.00
_cell.angle_gamma   90.00
#
_symmetry.space_group_name_H-M   'P 1'
#
loop_
_entity.id
_entity.type
_entity.pdbx_description
1 polymer ?
#
loop_
_entity_poly.entity_id
_entity_poly.type
_entity_poly.pdbx_seq_one_letter_code
_entity_poly.pdbx_strand_id
1 'polypeptide(L)'
;MGYTKEETDFPYGWNKGDTCVMITNKAKRSTSEYIVESYDGVYFGIRSHTGLYHRVSPWRMFRTKEEAIETLAEQKYGGISL
;
A
#
# COMPACT_ATOMS: atom_id res chain seq x y z
N MET A 1 -31.18 4.14 -11.34
CA MET A 1 -29.79 4.63 -11.39
C MET A 1 -28.93 3.56 -10.73
N GLY A 2 -28.24 2.76 -11.53
CA GLY A 2 -27.43 1.65 -11.03
C GLY A 2 -26.12 2.19 -10.44
N TYR A 3 -25.85 1.89 -9.18
CA TYR A 3 -24.54 2.11 -8.60
C TYR A 3 -23.61 1.04 -9.19
N THR A 4 -22.69 1.45 -10.08
CA THR A 4 -21.59 0.59 -10.50
C THR A 4 -20.70 0.37 -9.28
N LYS A 5 -20.91 -0.76 -8.61
CA LYS A 5 -20.00 -1.24 -7.57
C LYS A 5 -18.70 -1.55 -8.29
N GLU A 6 -17.66 -0.74 -8.06
CA GLU A 6 -16.31 -1.07 -8.51
C GLU A 6 -15.98 -2.43 -7.87
N GLU A 7 -16.07 -3.50 -8.68
CA GLU A 7 -15.67 -4.83 -8.24
C GLU A 7 -14.16 -4.75 -8.02
N THR A 8 -13.77 -4.86 -6.75
CA THR A 8 -12.36 -4.87 -6.37
C THR A 8 -11.90 -6.31 -6.36
N ASP A 9 -10.88 -6.62 -7.15
CA ASP A 9 -10.36 -7.98 -7.31
C ASP A 9 -9.68 -8.49 -6.03
N PHE A 10 -9.17 -7.59 -5.20
CA PHE A 10 -8.44 -7.89 -3.97
C PHE A 10 -9.04 -7.18 -2.75
N PRO A 11 -8.79 -7.68 -1.52
CA PRO A 11 -9.32 -7.03 -0.32
C PRO A 11 -8.77 -5.61 -0.14
N TYR A 12 -9.39 -4.86 0.77
CA TYR A 12 -9.01 -3.46 1.07
C TYR A 12 -9.15 -2.51 -0.14
N GLY A 13 -9.97 -2.91 -1.11
CA GLY A 13 -10.30 -2.12 -2.29
C GLY A 13 -9.21 -2.06 -3.35
N TRP A 14 -8.22 -2.94 -3.30
CA TRP A 14 -7.13 -2.99 -4.30
C TRP A 14 -7.55 -3.79 -5.54
N ASN A 15 -7.04 -3.37 -6.70
CA ASN A 15 -7.14 -4.12 -7.94
C ASN A 15 -5.77 -4.50 -8.48
N LYS A 16 -5.74 -5.51 -9.34
CA LYS A 16 -4.56 -5.80 -10.14
C LYS A 16 -4.29 -4.63 -11.09
N GLY A 17 -3.05 -4.16 -11.11
CA GLY A 17 -2.63 -3.00 -11.91
C GLY A 17 -2.70 -1.68 -11.14
N ASP A 18 -3.31 -1.64 -9.96
CA ASP A 18 -3.29 -0.43 -9.12
C ASP A 18 -1.85 -0.05 -8.75
N THR A 19 -1.60 1.26 -8.67
CA THR A 19 -0.38 1.78 -8.04
C THR A 19 -0.58 1.87 -6.54
N CYS A 20 0.33 1.28 -5.77
CA CYS A 20 0.45 1.50 -4.34
C CYS A 20 1.77 2.22 -4.01
N VAL A 21 1.74 3.01 -2.95
CA VAL A 21 2.89 3.71 -2.40
C VAL A 21 3.36 3.01 -1.13
N MET A 22 4.66 2.81 -0.99
CA MET A 22 5.28 2.20 0.17
C MET A 22 6.36 3.10 0.76
N ILE A 23 6.50 3.10 2.08
CA ILE A 23 7.60 3.78 2.78
C ILE A 23 8.88 2.94 2.64
N THR A 24 9.92 3.53 2.06
CA THR A 24 11.24 2.89 1.86
C THR A 24 12.27 3.35 2.89
N ASN A 25 12.14 4.58 3.41
CA ASN A 25 12.96 5.08 4.51
C ASN A 25 12.14 5.98 5.43
N LYS A 26 11.95 5.53 6.69
CA LYS A 26 11.16 6.27 7.68
C LYS A 26 11.81 7.60 8.07
N ALA A 27 13.13 7.62 8.31
CA ALA A 27 13.85 8.82 8.77
C ALA A 27 13.86 9.93 7.71
N LYS A 28 13.99 9.55 6.44
CA LYS A 28 13.94 10.47 5.30
C LYS A 28 12.53 10.73 4.78
N ARG A 29 11.52 10.08 5.36
CA ARG A 29 10.11 10.11 4.89
C ARG A 29 10.02 9.83 3.38
N SER A 30 10.86 8.91 2.89
CA SER A 30 10.90 8.57 1.46
C SER A 30 9.95 7.43 1.16
N THR A 31 9.34 7.50 -0.01
CA THR A 31 8.40 6.52 -0.53
C THR A 31 8.81 6.06 -1.92
N SER A 32 8.21 4.97 -2.39
CA SER A 32 8.30 4.51 -3.77
C SER A 32 6.99 3.87 -4.20
N GLU A 33 6.73 3.95 -5.51
CA GLU A 33 5.55 3.37 -6.15
C GLU A 33 5.82 1.96 -6.64
N TYR A 34 4.77 1.13 -6.57
CA TYR A 34 4.76 -0.26 -6.99
C TYR A 34 3.39 -0.59 -7.59
N ILE A 35 3.36 -1.55 -8.52
CA ILE A 35 2.13 -2.05 -9.13
C ILE A 35 1.65 -3.29 -8.38
N VAL A 36 0.37 -3.31 -8.01
CA VAL A 36 -0.29 -4.46 -7.38
C VAL A 36 -0.54 -5.55 -8.42
N GLU A 37 -0.17 -6.79 -8.13
CA GLU A 37 -0.27 -7.88 -9.09
C GLU A 37 -1.05 -9.10 -8.61
N SER A 38 -1.01 -9.39 -7.30
CA SER A 38 -1.65 -10.56 -6.72
C SER A 38 -1.93 -10.38 -5.23
N TYR A 39 -2.79 -11.23 -4.69
CA TYR A 39 -3.01 -11.39 -3.26
C TYR A 39 -3.09 -12.89 -2.94
N ASP A 40 -2.27 -13.36 -1.99
CA ASP A 40 -2.18 -14.79 -1.66
C ASP A 40 -3.05 -15.22 -0.47
N GLY A 41 -3.93 -14.34 -0.02
CA GLY A 41 -4.75 -14.54 1.19
C GLY A 41 -4.16 -13.86 2.43
N VAL A 42 -2.87 -13.52 2.43
CA VAL A 42 -2.19 -12.86 3.56
C VAL A 42 -1.39 -11.63 3.11
N TYR A 43 -0.66 -11.75 2.01
CA TYR A 43 0.23 -10.72 1.48
C TYR A 43 -0.15 -10.34 0.06
N PHE A 44 0.09 -9.08 -0.27
CA PHE A 44 0.04 -8.58 -1.65
C PHE A 44 1.38 -8.83 -2.35
N GLY A 45 1.30 -9.32 -3.58
CA GLY A 45 2.38 -9.29 -4.54
C GLY A 45 2.41 -7.95 -5.25
N ILE A 46 3.52 -7.21 -5.12
CA ILE A 46 3.72 -5.91 -5.77
C ILE A 46 5.02 -5.90 -6.57
N ARG A 47 5.08 -5.09 -7.62
CA ARG A 47 6.25 -4.98 -8.49
C ARG A 47 6.74 -3.54 -8.62
N SER A 48 8.05 -3.34 -8.48
CA SER A 48 8.67 -2.03 -8.70
C SER A 48 8.73 -1.69 -10.19
N HIS A 49 8.97 -0.42 -10.51
CA HIS A 49 9.26 0.00 -11.89
C HIS A 49 10.50 -0.67 -12.49
N THR A 50 11.43 -1.17 -11.66
CA THR A 50 12.60 -1.94 -12.11
C THR A 50 12.31 -3.43 -12.30
N GLY A 51 11.07 -3.87 -12.09
CA GLY A 51 10.64 -5.27 -12.24
C GLY A 51 10.87 -6.15 -11.00
N LEU A 52 11.38 -5.60 -9.90
CA LEU A 52 11.59 -6.35 -8.66
C LEU A 52 10.25 -6.65 -7.99
N TYR A 53 10.03 -7.92 -7.66
CA TYR A 53 8.81 -8.38 -7.01
C TYR A 53 8.97 -8.45 -5.49
N HIS A 54 7.93 -8.03 -4.76
CA HIS A 54 7.88 -8.04 -3.31
C HIS A 54 6.55 -8.63 -2.81
N ARG A 55 6.60 -9.30 -1.65
CA ARG A 55 5.40 -9.66 -0.88
C ARG A 55 5.29 -8.72 0.32
N VAL A 56 4.15 -8.07 0.50
CA VAL A 56 3.97 -7.03 1.51
C VAL A 56 2.63 -7.17 2.21
N SER A 57 2.59 -6.80 3.49
CA SER A 57 1.34 -6.76 4.25
C SER A 57 0.48 -5.57 3.80
N PRO A 58 -0.86 -5.70 3.83
CA PRO A 58 -1.77 -4.61 3.44
C PRO A 58 -1.47 -3.29 4.15
N TRP A 59 -1.12 -3.36 5.44
CA TRP A 59 -0.79 -2.21 6.30
C TRP A 59 0.44 -1.39 5.88
N ARG A 60 1.21 -1.87 4.90
CA ARG A 60 2.38 -1.15 4.37
C ARG A 60 2.08 -0.42 3.06
N MET A 61 0.90 -0.64 2.48
CA MET A 61 0.49 -0.10 1.19
C MET A 61 -0.43 1.10 1.42
N PHE A 62 -0.11 2.20 0.76
CA PHE A 62 -0.86 3.45 0.82
C PHE A 62 -1.29 3.86 -0.59
N ARG A 63 -2.36 4.66 -0.70
CA ARG A 63 -2.81 5.20 -1.99
C ARG A 63 -1.92 6.35 -2.44
N THR A 64 -1.42 7.14 -1.50
CA THR A 64 -0.60 8.32 -1.80
C THR A 64 0.65 8.39 -0.92
N LYS A 65 1.59 9.24 -1.34
CA LYS A 65 2.78 9.55 -0.56
C LYS A 65 2.40 10.29 0.74
N GLU A 66 1.43 11.17 0.67
CA GLU A 66 0.96 11.99 1.78
C GLU A 66 0.38 11.11 2.89
N GLU A 67 -0.50 10.18 2.54
CA GLU A 67 -1.08 9.19 3.45
C GLU A 67 0.01 8.36 4.15
N ALA A 68 0.97 7.85 3.37
CA ALA A 68 2.11 7.09 3.90
C ALA A 68 2.94 7.92 4.92
N ILE A 69 3.12 9.20 4.62
CA ILE A 69 3.91 10.12 5.45
C ILE A 69 3.15 10.55 6.71
N GLU A 70 1.82 10.66 6.66
CA GLU A 70 0.95 10.94 7.80
C GLU A 70 0.97 9.78 8.80
N THR A 71 0.89 8.54 8.32
CA THR A 71 1.01 7.35 9.19
C THR A 71 2.34 7.30 9.95
N LEU A 72 3.44 7.82 9.38
CA LEU A 72 4.71 7.94 10.11
C LEU A 72 4.66 9.00 11.23
N ALA A 73 3.91 10.09 11.03
CA ALA A 73 3.72 11.09 12.06
C ALA A 73 2.88 10.51 13.20
N GLU A 74 1.78 9.83 12.88
CA GLU A 74 0.94 9.15 13.87
C GLU A 74 1.71 8.12 14.69
N GLN A 75 2.58 7.29 14.07
CA GLN A 75 3.45 6.36 14.81
C GLN A 75 4.44 7.07 15.75
N LYS A 76 4.82 8.31 15.46
CA LYS A 76 5.75 9.09 16.28
C LYS A 76 5.05 9.74 17.49
N TYR A 77 3.76 10.07 17.36
CA TYR A 77 2.97 10.74 18.41
C TYR A 77 2.07 9.78 19.20
N GLY A 78 1.63 8.69 18.58
CA GLY A 78 0.94 7.57 19.20
C GLY A 78 1.93 6.42 19.40
N GLY A 79 2.65 6.44 20.52
CA GLY A 79 3.31 5.25 21.01
C GLY A 79 2.30 4.10 21.03
N ILE A 80 2.71 2.95 20.50
CA ILE A 80 1.93 1.72 20.35
C ILE A 80 1.10 1.45 21.61
N SER A 81 -0.23 1.62 21.54
CA SER A 81 -1.12 0.87 22.41
C SER A 81 -1.40 -0.45 21.69
N LEU A 82 -0.73 -1.50 22.17
CA LEU A 82 -1.01 -2.91 21.85
C LEU A 82 -2.40 -3.30 22.36
#